data_AF-A0A945PPF5-F1
#
_entry.id   AF-A0A945PPF5-F1
#
_cell.length_a   1.000
_cell.length_b   1.000
_cell.length_c   1.000
_cell.angle_alpha   90.00
_cell.angle_beta   90.00
_cell.angle_gamma   90.00
#
_symmetry.space_group_name_H-M   'P 1'
#
loop_
_entity.id
_entity.type
_entity.pdbx_description
1 polymer ?
#
loop_
_entity_poly.entity_id
_entity_poly.type
_entity_poly.pdbx_seq_one_letter_code
_entity_poly.pdbx_strand_id
1 'polypeptide(L)'
;MRITSTLLTLSLVFASCGGETAPTYADAFDALEKGAVAASSNDMGAANAAFDFVLAGDADAATKYQAASGKFKLAPSVTAFESLTATYKAQFNAKSVRKLADACVLTRNIEAGNAVLAYAAKEFTSESALFEQAMAAMDALQSDPGADLSAIGYAGD
;
A
#
# COMPACT_ATOMS: atom_id res chain seq x y z
N MET A 1 52.87 -39.28 11.38
CA MET A 1 52.38 -38.47 12.50
C MET A 1 51.48 -37.39 11.90
N ARG A 2 50.15 -37.52 12.03
CA ARG A 2 49.17 -36.63 11.40
C ARG A 2 48.80 -35.54 12.40
N ILE A 3 48.93 -34.26 12.00
CA ILE A 3 48.41 -33.11 12.76
C ILE A 3 47.09 -32.72 12.12
N THR A 4 46.04 -32.88 12.92
CA THR A 4 44.63 -32.71 12.60
C THR A 4 44.29 -31.21 12.53
N SER A 5 43.69 -30.78 11.43
CA SER A 5 43.09 -29.45 11.25
C SER A 5 41.94 -29.23 12.24
N THR A 6 42.02 -28.17 13.04
CA THR A 6 40.92 -27.66 13.85
C THR A 6 40.03 -26.77 12.97
N LEU A 7 39.00 -27.33 12.36
CA LEU A 7 37.89 -26.57 11.81
C LEU A 7 36.99 -26.12 12.98
N LEU A 8 36.96 -24.82 13.22
CA LEU A 8 36.03 -24.18 14.14
C LEU A 8 34.65 -24.09 13.46
N THR A 9 33.82 -25.12 13.59
CA THR A 9 32.41 -25.08 13.18
C THR A 9 31.64 -24.19 14.15
N LEU A 10 31.33 -22.97 13.69
CA LEU A 10 30.45 -22.02 14.35
C LEU A 10 29.00 -22.51 14.17
N SER A 11 28.50 -23.28 15.13
CA SER A 11 27.11 -23.70 15.19
C SER A 11 26.21 -22.51 15.59
N LEU A 12 25.71 -21.76 14.59
CA LEU A 12 24.55 -20.90 14.82
C LEU A 12 23.30 -21.77 14.93
N VAL A 13 22.90 -22.00 16.18
CA VAL A 13 21.58 -22.51 16.54
C VAL A 13 20.58 -21.39 16.26
N PHE A 14 19.95 -21.40 15.08
CA PHE A 14 18.73 -20.63 14.88
C PHE A 14 17.58 -21.37 15.54
N ALA A 15 17.01 -20.71 16.54
CA ALA A 15 15.81 -21.12 17.25
C ALA A 15 14.68 -21.43 16.26
N SER A 16 14.11 -22.61 16.40
CA SER A 16 12.86 -23.00 15.76
C SER A 16 11.69 -22.25 16.39
N CYS A 17 10.92 -21.52 15.59
CA CYS A 17 9.51 -21.24 15.87
C CYS A 17 8.79 -20.98 14.54
N GLY A 18 7.82 -21.83 14.19
CA GLY A 18 6.85 -21.60 13.10
C GLY A 18 7.43 -21.60 11.69
N GLY A 19 7.41 -22.77 11.03
CA GLY A 19 7.72 -22.88 9.60
C GLY A 19 6.63 -22.29 8.72
N GLU A 20 6.49 -20.97 8.70
CA GLU A 20 5.91 -20.30 7.54
C GLU A 20 7.04 -20.17 6.52
N THR A 21 6.91 -20.87 5.40
CA THR A 21 7.83 -20.68 4.28
C THR A 21 7.68 -19.22 3.86
N ALA A 22 8.72 -18.42 4.00
CA ALA A 22 8.69 -17.03 3.54
C ALA A 22 8.15 -17.01 2.11
N PRO A 23 7.15 -16.17 1.80
CA PRO A 23 6.55 -16.16 0.48
C PRO A 23 7.64 -15.93 -0.58
N THR A 24 7.68 -16.82 -1.57
CA THR A 24 8.63 -16.72 -2.67
C THR A 24 7.96 -16.05 -3.86
N TYR A 25 8.64 -15.05 -4.41
CA TYR A 25 8.21 -14.29 -5.56
C TYR A 25 9.16 -14.56 -6.73
N ALA A 26 8.60 -14.90 -7.89
CA ALA A 26 9.40 -15.18 -9.09
C ALA A 26 10.01 -13.89 -9.65
N ASP A 27 9.23 -12.81 -9.66
CA ASP A 27 9.61 -11.48 -10.10
C ASP A 27 8.69 -10.42 -9.47
N ALA A 28 8.86 -9.16 -9.88
CA ALA A 28 8.06 -8.06 -9.37
C ALA A 28 6.57 -8.11 -9.77
N PHE A 29 6.23 -8.69 -10.93
CA PHE A 29 4.83 -8.81 -11.36
C PHE A 29 4.11 -9.90 -10.57
N ASP A 30 4.76 -11.06 -10.37
CA ASP A 30 4.27 -12.12 -9.49
C ASP A 30 4.06 -11.62 -8.05
N ALA A 31 5.00 -10.81 -7.54
CA ALA A 31 4.84 -10.17 -6.24
C ALA A 31 3.67 -9.18 -6.19
N LEU A 32 3.47 -8.34 -7.21
CA LEU A 32 2.32 -7.43 -7.26
C LEU A 32 0.98 -8.19 -7.25
N GLU A 33 0.86 -9.23 -8.06
CA GLU A 33 -0.36 -10.05 -8.16
C GLU A 33 -0.67 -10.73 -6.82
N LYS A 34 0.32 -11.43 -6.25
CA LYS A 34 0.19 -12.07 -4.94
C LYS A 34 -0.11 -11.07 -3.83
N GLY A 35 0.51 -9.88 -3.86
CA GLY A 35 0.24 -8.81 -2.91
C GLY A 35 -1.20 -8.31 -2.98
N ALA A 36 -1.74 -8.14 -4.20
CA ALA A 36 -3.13 -7.75 -4.38
C ALA A 36 -4.13 -8.83 -3.91
N VAL A 37 -3.84 -10.11 -4.14
CA VAL A 37 -4.65 -11.24 -3.66
C VAL A 37 -4.61 -11.36 -2.13
N ALA A 38 -3.42 -11.18 -1.53
CA ALA A 38 -3.28 -11.18 -0.08
C ALA A 38 -4.07 -10.02 0.55
N ALA A 39 -3.98 -8.81 -0.05
CA ALA A 39 -4.72 -7.64 0.41
C ALA A 39 -6.24 -7.87 0.38
N SER A 40 -6.78 -8.43 -0.71
CA SER A 40 -8.21 -8.72 -0.82
C SER A 40 -8.68 -9.86 0.10
N SER A 41 -7.75 -10.71 0.55
CA SER A 41 -8.01 -11.79 1.51
C SER A 41 -7.75 -11.39 2.96
N ASN A 42 -7.55 -10.09 3.23
CA ASN A 42 -7.19 -9.53 4.53
C ASN A 42 -5.86 -10.04 5.13
N ASP A 43 -4.99 -10.66 4.32
CA ASP A 43 -3.63 -11.04 4.73
C ASP A 43 -2.68 -9.86 4.54
N MET A 44 -2.74 -8.92 5.49
CA MET A 44 -1.93 -7.70 5.47
C MET A 44 -0.42 -8.00 5.56
N GLY A 45 -0.04 -9.11 6.20
CA GLY A 45 1.36 -9.52 6.33
C GLY A 45 1.95 -9.94 5.00
N ALA A 46 1.28 -10.87 4.32
CA ALA A 46 1.69 -11.31 2.98
C ALA A 46 1.60 -10.17 1.95
N ALA A 47 0.57 -9.33 2.02
CA ALA A 47 0.44 -8.17 1.13
C ALA A 47 1.62 -7.19 1.29
N ASN A 48 1.98 -6.84 2.53
CA ASN A 48 3.13 -5.97 2.78
C ASN A 48 4.44 -6.59 2.31
N ALA A 49 4.67 -7.88 2.61
CA ALA A 49 5.89 -8.58 2.19
C ALA A 49 6.04 -8.58 0.65
N ALA A 50 4.94 -8.77 -0.07
CA ALA A 50 4.94 -8.78 -1.53
C ALA A 50 5.23 -7.40 -2.11
N PHE A 51 4.59 -6.35 -1.60
CA PHE A 51 4.89 -4.99 -2.05
C PHE A 51 6.31 -4.53 -1.69
N ASP A 52 6.84 -4.94 -0.53
CA ASP A 52 8.22 -4.63 -0.14
C ASP A 52 9.24 -5.31 -1.05
N PHE A 53 8.98 -6.54 -1.49
CA PHE A 53 9.81 -7.21 -2.48
C PHE A 53 9.92 -6.40 -3.78
N VAL A 54 8.81 -5.86 -4.29
CA VAL A 54 8.80 -5.04 -5.50
C VAL A 54 9.57 -3.73 -5.30
N LEU A 55 9.40 -3.08 -4.14
CA LEU A 55 10.05 -1.80 -3.84
C LEU A 55 11.57 -1.95 -3.66
N ALA A 56 12.01 -3.06 -3.09
CA ALA A 56 13.43 -3.38 -2.87
C ALA A 56 14.15 -3.83 -4.15
N GLY A 57 13.44 -4.40 -5.13
CA GLY A 57 14.02 -4.91 -6.37
C GLY A 57 14.30 -3.84 -7.44
N ASP A 58 14.74 -4.28 -8.63
CA ASP A 58 15.08 -3.42 -9.78
C ASP A 58 13.91 -3.18 -10.74
N ALA A 59 12.67 -3.24 -10.23
CA ALA A 59 11.47 -3.00 -11.03
C ALA A 59 11.40 -1.55 -11.56
N ASP A 60 10.70 -1.37 -12.69
CA ASP A 60 10.50 -0.04 -13.26
C ASP A 60 9.63 0.88 -12.36
N ALA A 61 9.66 2.18 -12.65
CA ALA A 61 8.96 3.17 -11.84
C ALA A 61 7.43 2.97 -11.78
N ALA A 62 6.82 2.43 -12.84
CA ALA A 62 5.38 2.18 -12.88
C ALA A 62 5.00 1.00 -11.98
N THR A 63 5.81 -0.06 -12.00
CA THR A 63 5.66 -1.26 -11.17
C THR A 63 5.89 -0.92 -9.69
N LYS A 64 6.94 -0.16 -9.39
CA LYS A 64 7.19 0.35 -8.03
C LYS A 64 6.09 1.29 -7.54
N TYR A 65 5.54 2.13 -8.41
CA TYR A 65 4.39 2.97 -8.08
C TYR A 65 3.15 2.14 -7.71
N GLN A 66 2.88 1.03 -8.42
CA GLN A 66 1.78 0.14 -8.07
C GLN A 66 1.98 -0.49 -6.69
N ALA A 67 3.19 -0.95 -6.37
CA ALA A 67 3.51 -1.51 -5.05
C ALA A 67 3.40 -0.46 -3.94
N ALA A 68 3.99 0.72 -4.13
CA ALA A 68 3.90 1.83 -3.17
C ALA A 68 2.44 2.26 -2.94
N SER A 69 1.65 2.34 -4.01
CA SER A 69 0.21 2.65 -3.93
C SER A 69 -0.55 1.53 -3.22
N GLY A 70 -0.17 0.27 -3.45
CA GLY A 70 -0.68 -0.89 -2.72
C GLY A 70 -0.43 -0.74 -1.21
N LYS A 71 0.82 -0.49 -0.80
CA LYS A 71 1.17 -0.26 0.60
C LYS A 71 0.39 0.89 1.23
N PHE A 72 0.24 2.01 0.52
CA PHE A 72 -0.59 3.10 0.99
C PHE A 72 -2.03 2.67 1.24
N LYS A 73 -2.64 1.88 0.34
CA LYS A 73 -4.02 1.42 0.52
C LYS A 73 -4.19 0.48 1.71
N LEU A 74 -3.16 -0.30 2.06
CA LEU A 74 -3.19 -1.15 3.26
C LEU A 74 -3.17 -0.32 4.55
N ALA A 75 -2.41 0.78 4.56
CA ALA A 75 -2.27 1.65 5.72
C ALA A 75 -2.09 3.12 5.28
N PRO A 76 -3.18 3.83 4.95
CA PRO A 76 -3.08 5.22 4.51
C PRO A 76 -2.48 6.10 5.61
N SER A 77 -1.62 7.03 5.21
CA SER A 77 -1.11 8.09 6.10
C SER A 77 -0.63 9.27 5.26
N VAL A 78 -0.60 10.47 5.84
CA VAL A 78 -0.08 11.66 5.17
C VAL A 78 1.37 11.44 4.72
N THR A 79 2.23 10.92 5.59
CA THR A 79 3.64 10.65 5.27
C THR A 79 3.82 9.64 4.12
N ALA A 80 3.00 8.60 4.07
CA ALA A 80 3.03 7.65 2.96
C ALA A 80 2.59 8.31 1.64
N PHE A 81 1.57 9.16 1.67
CA PHE A 81 1.12 9.91 0.49
C PHE A 81 2.15 10.95 0.01
N GLU A 82 2.78 11.68 0.93
CA GLU A 82 3.85 12.63 0.62
C GLU A 82 5.05 11.91 -0.02
N SER A 83 5.44 10.75 0.50
CA SER A 83 6.50 9.93 -0.09
C SER A 83 6.11 9.45 -1.49
N LEU A 84 4.88 8.97 -1.66
CA LEU A 84 4.34 8.54 -2.95
C LEU A 84 4.36 9.66 -3.99
N THR A 85 3.89 10.86 -3.62
CA THR A 85 3.86 12.02 -4.51
C THR A 85 5.27 12.54 -4.82
N ALA A 86 6.17 12.58 -3.84
CA ALA A 86 7.55 13.01 -4.05
C ALA A 86 8.32 12.07 -4.99
N THR A 87 8.14 10.75 -4.85
CA THR A 87 8.89 9.76 -5.63
C THR A 87 8.25 9.45 -6.98
N TYR A 88 6.91 9.38 -7.06
CA TYR A 88 6.20 8.84 -8.22
C TYR A 88 5.24 9.83 -8.87
N LYS A 89 5.43 11.15 -8.71
CA LYS A 89 4.55 12.19 -9.30
C LYS A 89 4.21 11.93 -10.77
N ALA A 90 5.18 11.52 -11.58
CA ALA A 90 5.00 11.27 -13.01
C ALA A 90 4.04 10.10 -13.34
N GLN A 91 3.77 9.21 -12.38
CA GLN A 91 2.88 8.06 -12.55
C GLN A 91 1.43 8.39 -12.13
N PHE A 92 1.20 9.56 -11.54
CA PHE A 92 -0.12 9.96 -11.05
C PHE A 92 -1.01 10.39 -12.21
N ASN A 93 -2.26 9.95 -12.15
CA ASN A 93 -3.35 10.49 -12.94
C ASN A 93 -4.60 10.59 -12.08
N ALA A 94 -5.63 11.30 -12.55
CA ALA A 94 -6.83 11.54 -11.76
C ALA A 94 -7.48 10.24 -11.24
N LYS A 95 -7.51 9.18 -12.05
CA LYS A 95 -8.07 7.87 -11.66
C LYS A 95 -7.23 7.18 -10.59
N SER A 96 -5.91 7.27 -10.66
CA SER A 96 -5.04 6.64 -9.66
C SER A 96 -5.12 7.37 -8.32
N VAL A 97 -5.16 8.70 -8.32
CA VAL A 97 -5.38 9.51 -7.11
C VAL A 97 -6.76 9.27 -6.53
N ARG A 98 -7.80 9.13 -7.37
CA ARG A 98 -9.13 8.78 -6.90
C ARG A 98 -9.14 7.46 -6.13
N LYS A 99 -8.45 6.44 -6.64
CA LYS A 99 -8.29 5.15 -5.94
C LYS A 99 -7.56 5.27 -4.59
N LEU A 100 -6.67 6.25 -4.43
CA LEU A 100 -6.03 6.51 -3.13
C LEU A 100 -7.03 7.18 -2.17
N ALA A 101 -7.81 8.14 -2.65
CA ALA A 101 -8.86 8.79 -1.86
C ALA A 101 -9.92 7.78 -1.39
N ASP A 102 -10.36 6.88 -2.28
CA ASP A 102 -11.29 5.80 -1.95
C ASP A 102 -10.76 4.88 -0.85
N ALA A 103 -9.47 4.55 -0.87
CA ALA A 103 -8.86 3.74 0.19
C ALA A 103 -8.82 4.48 1.53
N CYS A 104 -8.58 5.79 1.54
CA CYS A 104 -8.71 6.59 2.75
C CYS A 104 -10.15 6.59 3.28
N VAL A 105 -11.16 6.64 2.39
CA VAL A 105 -12.57 6.58 2.80
C VAL A 105 -12.89 5.23 3.44
N LEU A 106 -12.52 4.13 2.79
CA LEU A 106 -12.79 2.77 3.27
C LEU A 106 -12.09 2.50 4.61
N THR A 107 -10.85 2.96 4.77
CA THR A 107 -10.11 2.86 6.04
C THR A 107 -10.46 3.95 7.05
N ARG A 108 -11.39 4.84 6.71
CA ARG A 108 -11.79 6.02 7.50
C ARG A 108 -10.62 6.90 7.95
N ASN A 109 -9.54 6.96 7.16
CA ASN A 109 -8.38 7.79 7.44
C ASN A 109 -8.59 9.22 6.89
N ILE A 110 -9.17 10.07 7.73
CA ILE A 110 -9.57 11.44 7.35
C ILE A 110 -8.35 12.31 7.00
N GLU A 111 -7.27 12.24 7.78
CA GLU A 111 -6.09 13.09 7.58
C GLU A 111 -5.40 12.78 6.24
N ALA A 112 -5.15 11.50 5.96
CA ALA A 112 -4.59 11.07 4.68
C ALA A 112 -5.57 11.35 3.53
N GLY A 113 -6.87 11.15 3.74
CA GLY A 113 -7.92 11.46 2.77
C GLY A 113 -7.91 12.92 2.33
N ASN A 114 -7.87 13.84 3.30
CA ASN A 114 -7.81 15.27 3.05
C ASN A 114 -6.52 15.67 2.33
N ALA A 115 -5.37 15.08 2.66
CA ALA A 115 -4.12 15.32 1.95
C ALA A 115 -4.21 14.87 0.46
N VAL A 116 -4.80 13.70 0.20
CA VAL A 116 -5.01 13.19 -1.16
C VAL A 116 -5.97 14.10 -1.95
N LEU A 117 -7.08 14.52 -1.36
CA LEU A 117 -8.07 15.37 -2.01
C LEU A 117 -7.55 16.80 -2.24
N ALA A 118 -6.76 17.35 -1.32
CA ALA A 118 -6.09 18.64 -1.52
C ALA A 118 -5.10 18.60 -2.69
N TYR A 119 -4.34 17.50 -2.83
CA TYR A 119 -3.49 17.27 -3.99
C TYR A 119 -4.31 17.17 -5.28
N ALA A 120 -5.41 16.40 -5.26
CA ALA A 120 -6.29 16.25 -6.41
C ALA A 120 -6.87 17.59 -6.90
N ALA A 121 -7.35 18.42 -5.97
CA ALA A 121 -7.90 19.74 -6.26
C ALA A 121 -6.86 20.68 -6.89
N LYS A 122 -5.57 20.48 -6.60
CA LYS A 122 -4.48 21.28 -7.17
C LYS A 122 -4.04 20.79 -8.55
N GLU A 123 -3.90 19.47 -8.73
CA GLU A 123 -3.22 18.89 -9.90
C GLU A 123 -4.21 18.38 -10.97
N PHE A 124 -5.48 18.12 -10.63
CA PHE A 124 -6.50 17.56 -11.54
C PHE A 124 -7.79 18.41 -11.53
N THR A 125 -7.64 19.74 -11.67
CA THR A 125 -8.75 20.70 -11.61
C THR A 125 -9.82 20.45 -12.67
N SER A 126 -9.43 20.03 -13.88
CA SER A 126 -10.35 19.68 -14.98
C SER A 126 -11.17 18.40 -14.73
N GLU A 127 -10.76 17.59 -13.75
CA GLU A 127 -11.38 16.31 -13.41
C GLU A 127 -11.96 16.31 -11.98
N SER A 128 -12.25 17.49 -11.43
CA SER A 128 -12.80 17.65 -10.07
C SER A 128 -14.03 16.79 -9.79
N ALA A 129 -14.89 16.59 -10.79
CA ALA A 129 -16.07 15.73 -10.72
C ALA A 129 -15.74 14.27 -10.33
N LEU A 130 -14.54 13.77 -10.68
CA LEU A 130 -14.10 12.42 -10.27
C LEU A 130 -13.91 12.29 -8.76
N PHE A 131 -13.75 13.40 -8.04
CA PHE A 131 -13.44 13.41 -6.61
C PHE A 131 -14.64 13.77 -5.72
N GLU A 132 -15.74 14.25 -6.29
CA GLU A 132 -16.93 14.73 -5.54
C GLU A 132 -17.44 13.74 -4.50
N GLN A 133 -17.59 12.47 -4.90
CA GLN A 133 -18.07 11.43 -3.98
C GLN A 133 -17.08 11.17 -2.81
N ALA A 134 -15.77 11.20 -3.07
CA ALA A 134 -14.77 11.02 -2.02
C ALA A 134 -14.68 12.23 -1.09
N MET A 135 -14.86 13.45 -1.63
CA MET A 135 -14.96 14.67 -0.84
C MET A 135 -16.18 14.62 0.09
N ALA A 136 -17.35 14.28 -0.45
CA ALA A 136 -18.57 14.14 0.34
C ALA A 136 -18.43 13.07 1.44
N ALA A 137 -17.75 11.96 1.16
CA ALA A 137 -17.48 10.92 2.15
C ALA A 137 -16.52 11.40 3.25
N MET A 138 -15.47 12.13 2.90
CA MET A 138 -14.54 12.68 3.87
C MET A 138 -15.19 13.75 4.76
N ASP A 139 -16.04 14.60 4.19
CA ASP A 139 -16.80 15.60 4.94
C ASP A 139 -17.77 14.94 5.94
N ALA A 140 -18.43 13.86 5.52
CA ALA A 140 -19.30 13.06 6.40
C ALA A 140 -18.49 12.42 7.54
N LEU A 141 -17.36 11.77 7.24
CA LEU A 141 -16.48 11.17 8.24
C LEU A 141 -15.86 12.20 9.20
N GLN A 142 -15.54 13.39 8.71
CA GLN A 142 -15.02 14.50 9.52
C GLN A 142 -16.06 14.99 10.54
N SER A 143 -17.34 14.97 10.17
CA SER A 143 -18.45 15.37 11.03
C SER A 143 -18.86 14.25 12.00
N ASP A 144 -18.86 13.02 11.52
CA ASP A 144 -19.15 11.81 12.28
C ASP A 144 -18.23 10.66 11.83
N PRO A 145 -17.20 10.31 12.61
CA PRO A 145 -16.29 9.20 12.29
C PRO A 145 -16.98 7.84 12.16
N GLY A 146 -18.24 7.70 12.61
CA GLY A 146 -19.09 6.53 12.48
C GLY A 146 -20.10 6.60 11.33
N ALA A 147 -20.08 7.65 10.50
CA ALA A 147 -21.06 7.88 9.43
C ALA A 147 -21.23 6.65 8.53
N ASP A 148 -22.49 6.33 8.19
CA ASP A 148 -22.81 5.33 7.18
C ASP A 148 -22.63 5.93 5.78
N LEU A 149 -21.70 5.36 5.01
CA LEU A 149 -21.32 5.86 3.69
C LEU A 149 -22.04 5.11 2.55
N SER A 150 -22.90 4.15 2.87
CA SER A 150 -23.66 3.38 1.87
C SER A 150 -24.56 4.27 1.01
N ALA A 151 -25.17 5.28 1.64
CA ALA A 151 -26.04 6.26 0.97
C ALA A 151 -25.30 7.13 -0.07
N ILE A 152 -23.98 7.26 0.06
CA ILE A 152 -23.12 8.00 -0.87
C ILE A 152 -22.27 7.07 -1.74
N GLY A 153 -22.62 5.79 -1.82
CA GLY A 153 -22.07 4.83 -2.79
C GLY A 153 -20.77 4.13 -2.37
N TYR A 154 -20.36 4.24 -1.09
CA TYR A 154 -19.35 3.35 -0.52
C TYR A 154 -20.07 2.26 0.24
N ALA A 155 -20.08 1.03 -0.30
CA ALA A 155 -20.57 -0.12 0.46
C ALA A 155 -19.76 -0.23 1.76
N GLY A 156 -20.45 -0.32 2.91
CA GLY A 156 -19.79 -0.70 4.15
C GLY A 156 -19.25 -2.11 4.03
N ASP A 157 -18.04 -2.33 4.54
CA ASP A 157 -17.45 -3.67 4.68
C ASP A 157 -18.32 -4.60 5.54
#